data_AF-A0A378W3D5-F1
#
_entry.id   AF-A0A378W3D5-F1
#
_cell.length_a   1.000
_cell.length_b   1.000
_cell.length_c   1.000
_cell.angle_alpha   90.00
_cell.angle_beta   90.00
_cell.angle_gamma   90.00
#
_symmetry.space_group_name_H-M   'P 1'
#
loop_
_entity.id
_entity.type
_entity.pdbx_description
1 polymer ?
#
loop_
_entity_poly.entity_id
_entity_poly.type
_entity_poly.pdbx_seq_one_letter_code
_entity_poly.pdbx_strand_id
1 'polypeptide(L)' 'MSVYTSVSDDEMRGFLSGYDLGEFVSLQGIAQGITNSNYF' A
#
# COMPACT_ATOMS: atom_id res chain seq x y z
N MET A 1 -12.86 -10.07 1.91
CA MET A 1 -13.11 -9.36 0.63
C MET A 1 -11.80 -8.73 0.20
N SER A 2 -11.33 -8.93 -1.04
CA SER A 2 -10.08 -8.31 -1.50
C SER A 2 -10.40 -6.97 -2.15
N VAL A 3 -9.79 -5.90 -1.63
CA VAL A 3 -9.91 -4.55 -2.18
C VAL A 3 -8.58 -4.21 -2.85
N TYR A 4 -8.66 -3.74 -4.09
CA TYR A 4 -7.50 -3.26 -4.83
C TYR A 4 -7.64 -1.76 -5.02
N THR A 5 -6.61 -1.04 -4.63
CA THR A 5 -6.48 0.39 -4.87
C THR A 5 -5.22 0.59 -5.66
N SER A 6 -5.34 1.20 -6.84
CA SER A 6 -4.18 1.68 -7.58
C SER A 6 -3.65 2.91 -6.85
N VAL A 7 -2.39 2.88 -6.45
CA VAL A 7 -1.70 3.97 -5.76
C VAL A 7 -0.42 4.24 -6.54
N SER A 8 -0.15 5.52 -6.82
CA SER A 8 1.11 5.95 -7.41
C SER A 8 2.23 6.03 -6.38
N ASP A 9 3.48 6.01 -6.83
CA ASP A 9 4.65 6.14 -5.95
C ASP A 9 4.62 7.45 -5.13
N ASP A 10 4.15 8.56 -5.71
CA ASP A 10 4.05 9.85 -5.03
C ASP A 10 3.00 9.82 -3.91
N GLU A 11 1.83 9.22 -4.18
CA GLU A 11 0.79 9.03 -3.17
C GLU A 11 1.30 8.14 -2.03
N MET A 12 2.04 7.07 -2.36
CA MET A 12 2.60 6.17 -1.35
C MET A 12 3.68 6.85 -0.50
N ARG A 13 4.57 7.65 -1.11
CA ARG A 13 5.56 8.47 -0.40
C ARG A 13 4.89 9.43 0.57
N GLY A 14 3.86 10.15 0.12
CA GLY A 14 3.08 11.05 0.95
C GLY A 14 2.42 10.33 2.12
N PHE A 15 1.78 9.19 1.86
CA PHE A 15 1.12 8.38 2.87
C PHE A 15 2.09 7.85 3.94
N LEU A 16 3.26 7.34 3.54
CA LEU A 16 4.25 6.78 4.44
C LEU A 16 5.02 7.82 5.26
N SER A 17 5.04 9.08 4.83
CA SER A 17 5.74 10.17 5.54
C SER A 17 5.24 10.40 6.98
N GLY A 18 4.03 9.92 7.31
CA GLY A 18 3.48 9.98 8.67
C GLY A 18 4.02 8.92 9.62
N TYR A 19 4.89 8.02 9.17
CA TYR A 19 5.38 6.88 9.94
C TYR A 19 6.92 6.85 9.98
N ASP A 20 7.48 6.38 11.09
CA ASP A 20 8.93 6.21 11.26
C ASP A 20 9.42 4.90 10.59
N LEU A 21 9.32 4.86 9.26
CA LEU A 21 9.66 3.69 8.42
C LEU A 21 10.86 3.93 7.49
N GLY A 22 11.40 5.15 7.46
CA GLY A 22 12.41 5.57 6.51
C GLY A 22 11.84 5.93 5.13
N GLU A 23 12.68 5.80 4.10
CA GLU A 23 12.34 6.22 2.73
C GLU A 23 11.61 5.13 1.95
N PHE A 24 10.60 5.53 1.18
CA PHE A 24 9.92 4.63 0.25
C PHE A 24 10.86 4.15 -0.86
N VAL A 25 10.91 2.84 -1.06
CA VAL A 25 11.78 2.18 -2.04
C VAL A 25 11.02 1.85 -3.34
N SER A 26 9.97 1.02 -3.26
CA SER A 26 9.16 0.64 -4.42
C SER A 26 7.82 0.02 -4.00
N LEU A 27 6.85 0.03 -4.92
CA LEU A 27 5.57 -0.67 -4.81
C LEU A 27 5.49 -1.75 -5.89
N GLN A 28 5.04 -2.95 -5.51
CA GLN A 28 4.75 -4.02 -6.46
C GLN A 28 3.34 -4.56 -6.24
N GLY A 29 2.54 -4.57 -7.31
CA GLY A 29 1.21 -5.15 -7.29
C GLY A 29 1.25 -6.67 -7.08
N ILE A 30 0.23 -7.21 -6.43
CA ILE A 30 0.01 -8.65 -6.25
C ILE A 30 -1.02 -9.15 -7.26
N ALA A 31 -0.75 -10.31 -7.88
CA ALA A 31 -1.54 -10.82 -9.02
C ALA A 31 -2.86 -11.52 -8.61
N GLN A 32 -2.98 -11.98 -7.37
CA GLN A 32 -4.20 -12.62 -6.87
C GLN A 32 -4.59 -12.05 -5.51
N GLY A 33 -5.90 -11.92 -5.31
CA GLY A 33 -6.50 -11.31 -4.14
C GLY A 33 -6.21 -12.14 -2.92
N ILE A 34 -5.25 -11.69 -2.13
CA ILE A 34 -5.09 -12.20 -0.78
C ILE A 34 -6.35 -11.73 -0.02
N THR A 35 -6.95 -12.65 0.75
CA THR A 35 -8.10 -12.28 1.59
C THR A 35 -7.58 -11.31 2.65
N ASN A 36 -7.88 -10.02 2.49
CA ASN A 36 -7.46 -9.00 3.43
C ASN A 36 -8.38 -9.07 4.66
N SER A 37 -7.79 -9.24 5.84
CA SER A 37 -8.49 -9.28 7.13
C SER A 37 -8.60 -7.90 7.77
N ASN A 38 -8.39 -6.81 7.02
CA ASN A 38 -8.55 -5.45 7.53
C ASN A 38 -9.91 -5.33 8.22
N TYR A 39 -9.86 -5.15 9.54
CA TYR A 39 -11.03 -4.93 10.39
C TYR A 39 -11.56 -3.53 10.11
N PHE A 40 -12.89 -3.42 10.00
CA PHE A 40 -13.62 -2.17 9.83
C PHE A 40 -13.58 -1.32 11.10
#